data_AF-A0A2U4BC79-F1
#
_entry.id   AF-A0A2U4BC79-F1
#
_cell.length_a   1.000
_cell.length_b   1.000
_cell.length_c   1.000
_cell.angle_alpha   90.00
_cell.angle_beta   90.00
_cell.angle_gamma   90.00
#
_symmetry.space_group_name_H-M   'P 1'
#
loop_
_entity.id
_entity.type
_entity.pdbx_description
1 polymer ?
#
loop_
_entity_poly.entity_id
_entity_poly.type
_entity_poly.pdbx_seq_one_letter_code
_entity_poly.pdbx_strand_id
1 'polypeptide(L)'
;MRTAPSMRVAALISGGKDSCYNMMQCIAAGHQIVALANLRPPENQVGSDELDSYMYQTVGHHAIDLYAEAMALPLYRRTIRGKSMDTGRVYTKCEGDEVEDLYELLKLVKEKEEVEGISVGAILSDYQHVRVENVCKRLNLQPLAYLWQRNQEDLLREMISSNVQAIIIKVAALGLDPDKHLGKTLDQMEPYLLELSKKYGVHVCGEGGEYETFTLDCPLFKKKIIVDSSEVVTHSADAFAPVAYLRFLELHLEDKHLTSSDRLFMGNCSCEVNCNEDNILALKEEEDQNETPPLIWKSLTPLLQNSQKSMSSGKSPSGYQWINGIIAAFFSFSEESVIIAAAQAFSSLQATIKSKRLELKDIILVHLYLKNMKDFSSINSAYVTTFKHCLPARVCVETMLPEEVLFSIDCLIHQSDIKIDDGLFHPKEILHVQNISHWAPASIGPYSLSRLEKSCTLLGTLH
;
A
#
# COMPACT_ATOMS: atom_id res chain seq x y z
N MET A 1 3.51 -14.21 -19.04
CA MET A 1 2.70 -13.29 -18.22
C MET A 1 2.08 -12.24 -19.14
N ARG A 2 0.77 -11.98 -19.04
CA ARG A 2 0.18 -10.81 -19.73
C ARG A 2 0.78 -9.56 -19.10
N THR A 3 1.45 -8.71 -19.88
CA THR A 3 1.89 -7.40 -19.41
C THR A 3 0.67 -6.64 -18.89
N ALA A 4 0.76 -6.10 -17.66
CA ALA A 4 -0.31 -5.27 -17.13
C ALA A 4 -0.58 -4.11 -18.11
N PRO A 5 -1.84 -3.69 -18.29
CA PRO A 5 -2.14 -2.57 -19.17
C PRO A 5 -1.39 -1.31 -18.71
N SER A 6 -0.78 -0.61 -19.65
CA SER A 6 -0.16 0.69 -19.41
C SER A 6 -1.22 1.69 -18.96
N MET A 7 -0.95 2.44 -17.88
CA MET A 7 -1.88 3.40 -17.28
C MET A 7 -1.37 4.82 -17.46
N ARG A 8 -2.29 5.78 -17.59
CA ARG A 8 -1.99 7.20 -17.41
C ARG A 8 -1.94 7.53 -15.93
N VAL A 9 -0.83 8.08 -15.46
CA VAL A 9 -0.54 8.25 -14.03
C VAL A 9 -0.25 9.71 -13.70
N ALA A 10 -0.90 10.22 -12.65
CA ALA A 10 -0.46 11.46 -12.01
C ALA A 10 0.48 11.14 -10.84
N ALA A 11 1.55 11.90 -10.68
CA ALA A 11 2.47 11.71 -9.57
C ALA A 11 2.20 12.67 -8.43
N LEU A 12 1.97 12.14 -7.23
CA LEU A 12 2.02 12.93 -6.01
C LEU A 12 3.48 13.22 -5.68
N ILE A 13 3.84 14.51 -5.71
CA ILE A 13 5.21 14.96 -5.48
C ILE A 13 5.30 15.86 -4.24
N SER A 14 6.38 15.70 -3.49
CA SER A 14 6.78 16.60 -2.40
C SER A 14 8.07 17.38 -2.70
N GLY A 15 8.76 17.03 -3.80
CA GLY A 15 10.13 17.47 -4.07
C GLY A 15 11.18 16.46 -3.57
N GLY A 16 10.81 15.55 -2.68
CA GLY A 16 11.73 14.56 -2.13
C GLY A 16 12.14 13.44 -3.08
N LYS A 17 13.23 12.76 -2.70
CA LYS A 17 13.82 11.61 -3.40
C LYS A 17 12.80 10.49 -3.68
N ASP A 18 11.89 10.23 -2.75
CA ASP A 18 11.00 9.06 -2.80
C ASP A 18 9.94 9.24 -3.89
N SER A 19 9.39 10.46 -4.00
CA SER A 19 8.42 10.79 -5.06
C SER A 19 9.04 10.68 -6.45
N CYS A 20 10.29 11.14 -6.62
CA CYS A 20 11.03 11.02 -7.87
C CYS A 20 11.34 9.56 -8.22
N TYR A 21 11.82 8.79 -7.26
CA TYR A 21 12.16 7.39 -7.49
C TYR A 21 10.93 6.52 -7.77
N ASN A 22 9.81 6.75 -7.08
CA ASN A 22 8.57 6.01 -7.38
C ASN A 22 8.03 6.32 -8.78
N MET A 23 8.17 7.56 -9.29
CA MET A 23 7.85 7.87 -10.69
C MET A 23 8.72 7.05 -11.67
N MET A 24 10.01 6.88 -11.37
CA MET A 24 10.89 6.03 -12.18
C MET A 24 10.42 4.57 -12.19
N GLN A 25 9.98 4.06 -11.04
CA GLN A 25 9.41 2.71 -10.94
C GLN A 25 8.10 2.57 -11.73
N CYS A 26 7.23 3.59 -11.73
CA CYS A 26 6.01 3.59 -12.54
C CYS A 26 6.33 3.48 -14.04
N ILE A 27 7.36 4.20 -14.51
CA ILE A 27 7.80 4.17 -15.90
C ILE A 27 8.43 2.81 -16.24
N ALA A 28 9.27 2.26 -15.35
CA ALA A 28 9.86 0.93 -15.51
C ALA A 28 8.79 -0.17 -15.58
N ALA A 29 7.67 -0.01 -14.84
CA ALA A 29 6.51 -0.89 -14.91
C ALA A 29 5.65 -0.70 -16.18
N GLY A 30 6.03 0.20 -17.09
CA GLY A 30 5.36 0.46 -18.36
C GLY A 30 4.21 1.46 -18.29
N HIS A 31 4.07 2.23 -17.20
CA HIS A 31 3.07 3.29 -17.07
C HIS A 31 3.60 4.64 -17.57
N GLN A 32 2.70 5.56 -17.87
CA GLN A 32 3.04 6.90 -18.35
C GLN A 32 2.72 7.95 -17.29
N ILE A 33 3.73 8.68 -16.80
CA ILE A 33 3.51 9.88 -15.98
C ILE A 33 3.03 11.01 -16.89
N VAL A 34 1.84 11.55 -16.64
CA VAL A 34 1.22 12.61 -17.47
C VAL A 34 1.02 13.92 -16.74
N ALA A 35 1.05 13.92 -15.40
CA ALA A 35 0.86 15.12 -14.59
C ALA A 35 1.52 15.01 -13.22
N LEU A 36 1.81 16.16 -12.63
CA LEU A 36 2.33 16.31 -11.28
C LEU A 36 1.25 16.92 -10.38
N ALA A 37 1.14 16.42 -9.16
CA ALA A 37 0.18 16.87 -8.16
C ALA A 37 0.90 17.14 -6.84
N ASN A 38 0.68 18.32 -6.25
CA ASN A 38 1.31 18.72 -4.99
C ASN A 38 0.32 19.46 -4.08
N LEU A 39 0.35 19.13 -2.79
CA LEU A 39 -0.27 19.95 -1.75
C LEU A 39 0.78 20.88 -1.16
N ARG A 40 0.39 22.13 -0.92
CA ARG A 40 1.29 23.19 -0.43
C ARG A 40 0.72 23.91 0.80
N PRO A 41 1.57 24.43 1.69
CA PRO A 41 1.10 25.26 2.78
C PRO A 41 0.46 26.58 2.28
N PRO A 42 -0.26 27.33 3.13
CA PRO A 42 -0.80 28.64 2.79
C PRO A 42 0.30 29.70 2.57
N GLU A 43 0.26 30.44 1.46
CA GLU A 43 1.31 31.41 1.05
C GLU A 43 1.46 32.66 1.96
N ASN A 44 0.60 32.86 2.96
CA ASN A 44 0.48 34.14 3.68
C ASN A 44 0.76 34.07 5.20
N GLN A 45 1.53 33.09 5.67
CA GLN A 45 1.89 33.00 7.10
C GLN A 45 3.41 32.93 7.26
N VAL A 46 4.00 33.88 7.98
CA VAL A 46 5.41 33.85 8.35
C VAL A 46 5.67 32.56 9.15
N GLY A 47 6.55 31.70 8.64
CA GLY A 47 6.83 30.38 9.24
C GLY A 47 5.99 29.23 8.69
N SER A 48 5.22 29.41 7.61
CA SER A 48 4.41 28.35 6.99
C SER A 48 5.19 27.29 6.21
N ASP A 49 6.51 27.46 6.06
CA ASP A 49 7.36 26.55 5.29
C ASP A 49 7.43 25.15 5.92
N GLU A 50 7.33 25.11 7.25
CA GLU A 50 7.33 23.89 8.05
C GLU A 50 5.99 23.80 8.76
N LEU A 51 5.12 22.91 8.27
CA LEU A 51 3.93 22.50 9.00
C LEU A 51 4.23 21.15 9.65
N ASP A 52 3.88 20.98 10.93
CA ASP A 52 3.85 19.68 11.60
C ASP A 52 2.71 18.80 11.04
N SER A 53 2.73 18.50 9.74
CA SER A 53 1.80 17.60 9.06
C SER A 53 2.35 16.18 9.06
N TYR A 54 1.54 15.23 9.50
CA TYR A 54 1.86 13.79 9.39
C TYR A 54 1.82 13.30 7.93
N MET A 55 1.24 14.06 7.02
CA MET A 55 0.92 13.62 5.67
C MET A 55 1.88 14.20 4.62
N TYR A 56 2.28 15.47 4.74
CA TYR A 56 2.96 16.19 3.67
C TYR A 56 4.27 16.84 4.12
N GLN A 57 5.33 16.65 3.33
CA GLN A 57 6.51 17.50 3.36
C GLN A 57 6.14 18.89 2.82
N THR A 58 6.41 19.93 3.60
CA THR A 58 6.18 21.33 3.21
C THR A 58 7.47 22.12 2.96
N VAL A 59 8.60 21.65 3.50
CA VAL A 59 9.90 22.27 3.23
C VAL A 59 10.26 22.09 1.77
N GLY A 60 10.74 23.17 1.15
CA GLY A 60 11.07 23.21 -0.26
C GLY A 60 9.87 23.41 -1.19
N HIS A 61 8.65 23.59 -0.67
CA HIS A 61 7.46 23.73 -1.52
C HIS A 61 7.53 24.89 -2.53
N HIS A 62 8.27 25.96 -2.23
CA HIS A 62 8.47 27.09 -3.15
C HIS A 62 9.16 26.68 -4.46
N ALA A 63 10.01 25.65 -4.41
CA ALA A 63 10.79 25.19 -5.56
C ALA A 63 10.04 24.17 -6.44
N ILE A 64 8.87 23.69 -6.00
CA ILE A 64 8.09 22.67 -6.73
C ILE A 64 7.60 23.15 -8.08
N ASP A 65 7.39 24.46 -8.27
CA ASP A 65 6.97 24.99 -9.58
C ASP A 65 8.02 24.73 -10.67
N LEU A 66 9.30 24.61 -10.30
CA LEU A 66 10.38 24.25 -11.22
C LEU A 66 10.27 22.81 -11.74
N TYR A 67 9.61 21.89 -11.01
CA TYR A 67 9.44 20.50 -11.46
C TYR A 67 8.59 20.44 -12.73
N ALA A 68 7.59 21.32 -12.85
CA ALA A 68 6.72 21.37 -14.02
C ALA A 68 7.54 21.62 -15.30
N GLU A 69 8.44 22.61 -15.26
CA GLU A 69 9.31 22.93 -16.38
C GLU A 69 10.44 21.90 -16.53
N ALA A 70 11.06 21.46 -15.43
CA ALA A 70 12.13 20.47 -15.43
C ALA A 70 11.69 19.16 -16.08
N MET A 71 10.47 18.67 -15.81
CA MET A 71 9.94 17.44 -16.40
C MET A 71 9.15 17.69 -17.69
N ALA A 72 8.79 18.95 -17.97
CA ALA A 72 7.83 19.34 -18.99
C ALA A 72 6.49 18.60 -18.86
N LEU A 73 5.90 18.68 -17.67
CA LEU A 73 4.61 18.09 -17.31
C LEU A 73 3.71 19.16 -16.64
N PRO A 74 2.38 19.08 -16.81
CA PRO A 74 1.47 19.97 -16.09
C PRO A 74 1.56 19.71 -14.58
N LEU A 75 1.56 20.79 -13.80
CA LEU A 75 1.59 20.75 -12.34
C LEU A 75 0.29 21.32 -11.77
N TYR A 76 -0.35 20.52 -10.93
CA TYR A 76 -1.56 20.88 -10.21
C TYR A 76 -1.23 21.04 -8.74
N ARG A 77 -1.48 22.23 -8.20
CA ARG A 77 -1.23 22.52 -6.79
C ARG A 77 -2.51 22.90 -6.07
N ARG A 78 -2.65 22.43 -4.83
CA ARG A 78 -3.74 22.84 -3.93
C ARG A 78 -3.17 23.24 -2.57
N THR A 79 -3.67 24.33 -2.02
CA THR A 79 -3.33 24.75 -0.65
C THR A 79 -4.01 23.83 0.37
N ILE A 80 -3.25 23.37 1.36
CA ILE A 80 -3.74 22.62 2.51
C ILE A 80 -4.57 23.57 3.39
N ARG A 81 -5.84 23.22 3.61
CA ARG A 81 -6.78 23.96 4.45
C ARG A 81 -7.21 23.13 5.66
N GLY A 82 -7.31 21.82 5.48
CA GLY A 82 -7.62 20.88 6.55
C GLY A 82 -6.47 20.69 7.54
N LYS A 83 -6.73 19.90 8.58
CA LYS A 83 -5.75 19.46 9.58
C LYS A 83 -5.79 17.94 9.70
N SER A 84 -4.79 17.33 10.35
CA SER A 84 -4.83 15.90 10.66
C SER A 84 -5.88 15.64 11.76
N MET A 85 -7.12 15.29 11.37
CA MET A 85 -8.25 15.11 12.30
C MET A 85 -8.48 13.64 12.64
N ASP A 86 -8.60 12.78 11.64
CA ASP A 86 -8.63 11.33 11.84
C ASP A 86 -7.19 10.80 11.81
N THR A 87 -6.69 10.35 12.96
CA THR A 87 -5.36 9.74 13.11
C THR A 87 -5.41 8.23 13.29
N GLY A 88 -6.58 7.61 13.07
CA GLY A 88 -6.77 6.17 13.17
C GLY A 88 -5.98 5.37 12.12
N ARG A 89 -5.88 4.06 12.37
CA ARG A 89 -5.30 3.06 11.44
C ARG A 89 -6.12 2.89 10.15
N VAL A 90 -7.42 3.20 10.20
CA VAL A 90 -8.32 3.19 9.05
C VAL A 90 -8.88 4.58 8.91
N TYR A 91 -8.74 5.19 7.74
CA TYR A 91 -9.27 6.52 7.49
C TYR A 91 -10.78 6.48 7.21
N THR A 92 -11.54 7.28 7.95
CA THR A 92 -12.93 7.60 7.63
C THR A 92 -13.03 9.06 7.22
N LYS A 93 -13.77 9.34 6.14
CA LYS A 93 -14.00 10.70 5.67
C LYS A 93 -14.42 11.61 6.83
N CYS A 94 -13.63 12.65 7.06
CA CYS A 94 -13.85 13.62 8.13
C CYS A 94 -13.83 15.03 7.54
N GLU A 95 -14.82 15.84 7.85
CA GLU A 95 -14.89 17.23 7.37
C GLU A 95 -13.80 18.08 8.04
N GLY A 96 -13.09 18.89 7.24
CA GLY A 96 -11.96 19.69 7.71
C GLY A 96 -10.65 18.93 7.85
N ASP A 97 -10.59 17.66 7.42
CA ASP A 97 -9.36 16.88 7.41
C ASP A 97 -8.51 17.16 6.15
N GLU A 98 -7.18 17.18 6.30
CA GLU A 98 -6.23 17.45 5.21
C GLU A 98 -6.27 16.41 4.08
N VAL A 99 -6.81 15.22 4.34
CA VAL A 99 -7.03 14.17 3.32
C VAL A 99 -8.12 14.57 2.32
N GLU A 100 -9.09 15.41 2.72
CA GLU A 100 -10.11 15.89 1.78
C GLU A 100 -9.55 16.93 0.81
N ASP A 101 -8.49 17.67 1.17
CA ASP A 101 -7.78 18.51 0.21
C ASP A 101 -7.07 17.67 -0.85
N LEU A 102 -6.49 16.53 -0.47
CA LEU A 102 -5.93 15.55 -1.41
C LEU A 102 -7.01 14.99 -2.34
N TYR A 103 -8.20 14.67 -1.81
CA TYR A 103 -9.32 14.21 -2.62
C TYR A 103 -9.69 15.23 -3.70
N GLU A 104 -9.85 16.50 -3.34
CA GLU A 104 -10.20 17.54 -4.31
C GLU A 104 -9.10 17.80 -5.34
N LEU A 105 -7.83 17.73 -4.94
CA LEU A 105 -6.70 17.83 -5.87
C LEU A 105 -6.71 16.68 -6.88
N LEU A 106 -6.79 15.44 -6.41
CA LEU A 106 -6.76 14.26 -7.28
C LEU A 106 -8.00 14.17 -8.17
N LYS A 107 -9.16 14.63 -7.69
CA LYS A 107 -10.37 14.75 -8.50
C LYS A 107 -10.15 15.71 -9.68
N LEU A 108 -9.59 16.89 -9.43
CA LEU A 108 -9.27 17.86 -10.47
C LEU A 108 -8.31 17.26 -11.51
N VAL A 109 -7.24 16.62 -11.06
CA VAL A 109 -6.23 16.01 -11.96
C VAL A 109 -6.87 14.89 -12.79
N LYS A 110 -7.71 14.05 -12.18
CA LYS A 110 -8.45 13.01 -12.89
C LYS A 110 -9.34 13.58 -13.99
N GLU A 111 -10.09 14.64 -13.70
CA GLU A 111 -10.99 15.27 -14.66
C GLU A 111 -10.24 15.97 -15.80
N LYS A 112 -9.03 16.47 -15.55
CA LYS A 112 -8.23 17.22 -16.54
C LYS A 112 -7.34 16.33 -17.41
N GLU A 113 -6.75 15.30 -16.82
CA GLU A 113 -5.67 14.52 -17.43
C GLU A 113 -6.08 13.07 -17.74
N GLU A 114 -7.31 12.70 -17.37
CA GLU A 114 -7.90 11.37 -17.57
C GLU A 114 -6.99 10.26 -17.02
N VAL A 115 -6.47 10.47 -15.80
CA VAL A 115 -5.58 9.49 -15.16
C VAL A 115 -6.34 8.31 -14.59
N GLU A 116 -5.67 7.16 -14.60
CA GLU A 116 -6.14 5.87 -14.10
C GLU A 116 -5.41 5.47 -12.82
N GLY A 117 -4.18 5.96 -12.62
CA GLY A 117 -3.36 5.66 -11.46
C GLY A 117 -2.69 6.88 -10.83
N ILE A 118 -2.26 6.72 -9.58
CA ILE A 118 -1.54 7.72 -8.80
C ILE A 118 -0.21 7.15 -8.31
N SER A 119 0.91 7.79 -8.66
CA SER A 119 2.23 7.45 -8.13
C SER A 119 2.40 8.04 -6.72
N VAL A 120 2.79 7.21 -5.76
CA VAL A 120 2.92 7.55 -4.33
C VAL A 120 4.29 7.10 -3.81
N GLY A 121 5.07 8.05 -3.28
CA GLY A 121 6.43 7.81 -2.79
C GLY A 121 6.56 7.36 -1.34
N ALA A 122 5.50 6.91 -0.66
CA ALA A 122 5.59 6.47 0.74
C ALA A 122 6.35 5.13 0.85
N ILE A 123 7.32 5.01 1.76
CA ILE A 123 8.08 3.77 1.97
C ILE A 123 7.53 2.99 3.16
N LEU A 124 7.45 3.58 4.37
CA LEU A 124 7.06 2.84 5.57
C LEU A 124 5.74 3.32 6.19
N SER A 125 5.36 4.57 5.97
CA SER A 125 4.22 5.17 6.67
C SER A 125 2.85 4.57 6.25
N ASP A 126 2.30 3.70 7.12
CA ASP A 126 0.91 3.22 6.99
C ASP A 126 -0.11 4.36 7.07
N TYR A 127 0.21 5.42 7.84
CA TYR A 127 -0.65 6.60 7.96
C TYR A 127 -0.88 7.23 6.58
N GLN A 128 0.20 7.48 5.85
CA GLN A 128 0.14 8.08 4.51
C GLN A 128 -0.51 7.13 3.51
N HIS A 129 -0.10 5.86 3.53
CA HIS A 129 -0.57 4.83 2.62
C HIS A 129 -2.10 4.66 2.68
N VAL A 130 -2.67 4.43 3.87
CA VAL A 130 -4.11 4.20 4.05
C VAL A 130 -4.96 5.39 3.58
N ARG A 131 -4.48 6.62 3.78
CA ARG A 131 -5.20 7.84 3.39
C ARG A 131 -5.22 8.02 1.88
N VAL A 132 -4.08 7.78 1.23
CA VAL A 132 -3.98 7.83 -0.24
C VAL A 132 -4.83 6.73 -0.88
N GLU A 133 -4.80 5.50 -0.34
CA GLU A 133 -5.65 4.41 -0.82
C GLU A 133 -7.15 4.75 -0.70
N ASN A 134 -7.56 5.35 0.43
CA ASN A 134 -8.94 5.77 0.62
C ASN A 134 -9.41 6.77 -0.45
N VAL A 135 -8.59 7.80 -0.71
CA VAL A 135 -8.88 8.81 -1.74
C VAL A 135 -8.93 8.16 -3.12
N CYS A 136 -7.94 7.34 -3.46
CA CYS A 136 -7.87 6.66 -4.76
C CYS A 136 -9.09 5.74 -4.98
N LYS A 137 -9.49 4.98 -3.95
CA LYS A 137 -10.68 4.13 -3.98
C LYS A 137 -11.95 4.93 -4.26
N ARG A 138 -12.15 6.06 -3.59
CA ARG A 138 -13.31 6.95 -3.82
C ARG A 138 -13.34 7.55 -5.20
N LEU A 139 -12.17 7.77 -5.80
CA LEU A 139 -12.01 8.31 -7.14
C LEU A 139 -11.90 7.24 -8.22
N ASN A 140 -11.96 5.94 -7.87
CA ASN A 140 -11.68 4.84 -8.80
C ASN A 140 -10.35 5.06 -9.56
N LEU A 141 -9.28 5.26 -8.79
CA LEU A 141 -7.89 5.38 -9.24
C LEU A 141 -7.05 4.25 -8.62
N GLN A 142 -6.03 3.78 -9.32
CA GLN A 142 -5.09 2.78 -8.82
C GLN A 142 -3.88 3.44 -8.14
N PRO A 143 -3.68 3.29 -6.82
CA PRO A 143 -2.44 3.73 -6.20
C PRO A 143 -1.26 2.82 -6.61
N LEU A 144 -0.15 3.45 -6.99
CA LEU A 144 1.11 2.84 -7.38
C LEU A 144 2.19 3.26 -6.37
N ALA A 145 2.42 2.41 -5.36
CA ALA A 145 3.39 2.67 -4.29
C ALA A 145 4.44 1.56 -4.28
N TYR A 146 5.33 1.58 -5.28
CA TYR A 146 6.35 0.55 -5.50
C TYR A 146 7.39 0.47 -4.38
N LEU A 147 7.56 1.56 -3.64
CA LEU A 147 8.56 1.63 -2.57
C LEU A 147 8.04 1.10 -1.23
N TRP A 148 6.73 0.94 -1.09
CA TRP A 148 6.12 0.63 0.20
C TRP A 148 6.60 -0.71 0.76
N GLN A 149 6.99 -0.71 2.04
CA GLN A 149 7.55 -1.83 2.83
C GLN A 149 8.84 -2.45 2.26
N ARG A 150 9.53 -1.79 1.32
CA ARG A 150 10.86 -2.22 0.87
C ARG A 150 11.95 -1.88 1.89
N ASN A 151 13.08 -2.61 1.80
CA ASN A 151 14.25 -2.33 2.63
C ASN A 151 14.81 -0.93 2.34
N GLN A 152 14.98 -0.11 3.39
CA GLN A 152 15.40 1.28 3.25
C GLN A 152 16.87 1.44 2.82
N GLU A 153 17.77 0.55 3.25
CA GLU A 153 19.18 0.63 2.84
C GLU A 153 19.32 0.34 1.34
N ASP A 154 18.63 -0.68 0.87
CA ASP A 154 18.61 -1.05 -0.56
C ASP A 154 17.98 0.07 -1.39
N LEU A 155 16.86 0.64 -0.93
CA LEU A 155 16.21 1.77 -1.58
C LEU A 155 17.13 2.99 -1.70
N LEU A 156 17.84 3.36 -0.64
CA LEU A 156 18.74 4.51 -0.67
C LEU A 156 19.86 4.30 -1.69
N ARG A 157 20.48 3.11 -1.72
CA ARG A 157 21.50 2.74 -2.71
C ARG A 157 20.97 2.70 -4.14
N GLU A 158 19.77 2.18 -4.32
CA GLU A 158 19.09 2.16 -5.62
C GLU A 158 18.81 3.58 -6.13
N MET A 159 18.33 4.49 -5.26
CA MET A 159 18.12 5.89 -5.62
C MET A 159 19.42 6.57 -6.07
N ILE A 160 20.50 6.37 -5.31
CA ILE A 160 21.83 6.93 -5.63
C ILE A 160 22.33 6.39 -6.97
N SER A 161 22.33 5.06 -7.14
CA SER A 161 22.79 4.40 -8.37
C SER A 161 21.90 4.67 -9.58
N SER A 162 20.62 5.00 -9.37
CA SER A 162 19.68 5.42 -10.42
C SER A 162 19.77 6.91 -10.74
N ASN A 163 20.79 7.62 -10.25
CA ASN A 163 21.03 9.04 -10.46
C ASN A 163 19.89 9.95 -9.94
N VAL A 164 19.27 9.60 -8.81
CA VAL A 164 18.40 10.54 -8.07
C VAL A 164 19.30 11.50 -7.28
N GLN A 165 19.61 12.65 -7.89
CA GLN A 165 20.46 13.69 -7.34
C GLN A 165 19.64 14.57 -6.39
N ALA A 166 19.45 14.09 -5.15
CA ALA A 166 18.76 14.84 -4.10
C ALA A 166 19.72 15.33 -3.02
N ILE A 167 19.38 16.49 -2.44
CA ILE A 167 20.10 17.08 -1.30
C ILE A 167 19.23 17.07 -0.04
N ILE A 168 19.86 16.98 1.13
CA ILE A 168 19.19 17.13 2.42
C ILE A 168 18.76 18.59 2.59
N ILE A 169 17.46 18.84 2.77
CA ILE A 169 16.90 20.19 2.97
C ILE A 169 16.31 20.41 4.35
N LYS A 170 16.15 19.36 5.16
CA LYS A 170 15.70 19.45 6.56
C LYS A 170 16.39 18.38 7.35
N VAL A 171 16.69 18.69 8.61
CA VAL A 171 17.10 17.71 9.62
C VAL A 171 16.28 17.93 10.89
N ALA A 172 15.91 16.84 11.56
CA ALA A 172 15.07 16.86 12.75
C ALA A 172 15.30 15.64 13.67
N ALA A 173 16.51 15.06 13.66
CA ALA A 173 16.81 13.87 14.46
C ALA A 173 18.15 13.94 15.18
N LEU A 174 18.24 13.17 16.26
CA LEU A 174 19.47 13.02 17.05
C LEU A 174 20.64 12.59 16.16
N GLY A 175 21.72 13.36 16.23
CA GLY A 175 22.94 13.15 15.45
C GLY A 175 22.94 13.83 14.08
N LEU A 176 21.81 14.32 13.57
CA LEU A 176 21.81 15.16 12.38
C LEU A 176 22.09 16.63 12.76
N ASP A 177 23.31 17.06 12.48
CA ASP A 177 23.79 18.43 12.65
C ASP A 177 23.44 19.30 11.40
N PRO A 178 22.66 20.40 11.56
CA PRO A 178 22.29 21.29 10.46
C PRO A 178 23.48 21.85 9.68
N ASP A 179 24.54 22.30 10.38
CA ASP A 179 25.69 22.95 9.76
C ASP A 179 26.55 21.97 8.95
N LYS A 180 26.45 20.67 9.28
CA LYS A 180 27.23 19.62 8.61
C LYS A 180 26.46 18.87 7.55
N HIS A 181 25.13 18.82 7.62
CA HIS A 181 24.34 17.89 6.80
C HIS A 181 23.40 18.57 5.82
N LEU A 182 22.89 19.77 6.12
CA LEU A 182 22.05 20.49 5.16
C LEU A 182 22.84 20.79 3.88
N GLY A 183 22.21 20.54 2.73
CA GLY A 183 22.78 20.75 1.40
C GLY A 183 23.65 19.61 0.90
N LYS A 184 23.97 18.61 1.72
CA LYS A 184 24.71 17.42 1.25
C LYS A 184 23.82 16.54 0.37
N THR A 185 24.45 15.89 -0.60
CA THR A 185 23.80 14.91 -1.48
C THR A 185 23.53 13.59 -0.75
N LEU A 186 22.61 12.78 -1.29
CA LEU A 186 22.35 11.42 -0.77
C LEU A 186 23.62 10.56 -0.71
N ASP A 187 24.44 10.60 -1.75
CA ASP A 187 25.69 9.83 -1.84
C ASP A 187 26.67 10.21 -0.71
N GLN A 188 26.81 11.52 -0.45
CA GLN A 188 27.64 12.02 0.66
C GLN A 188 27.09 11.64 2.04
N MET A 189 25.78 11.45 2.16
CA MET A 189 25.10 11.17 3.42
C MET A 189 24.91 9.67 3.69
N GLU A 190 24.92 8.80 2.67
CA GLU A 190 24.62 7.37 2.80
C GLU A 190 25.44 6.68 3.91
N PRO A 191 26.78 6.79 3.95
CA PRO A 191 27.56 6.09 4.98
C PRO A 191 27.21 6.57 6.39
N TYR A 192 26.92 7.87 6.52
CA TYR A 192 26.57 8.49 7.80
C TYR A 192 25.17 8.06 8.27
N LEU A 193 24.19 8.03 7.38
CA LEU A 193 22.82 7.59 7.69
C LEU A 193 22.78 6.12 8.11
N LEU A 194 23.57 5.26 7.47
CA LEU A 194 23.71 3.85 7.86
C LEU A 194 24.33 3.69 9.26
N GLU A 195 25.34 4.50 9.60
CA GLU A 195 25.92 4.52 10.95
C GLU A 195 24.91 5.03 11.98
N LEU A 196 24.20 6.11 11.65
CA LEU A 196 23.20 6.73 12.53
C LEU A 196 22.04 5.77 12.84
N SER A 197 21.58 5.03 11.82
CA SER A 197 20.57 3.97 11.96
C SER A 197 21.03 2.89 12.94
N LYS A 198 22.27 2.40 12.79
CA LYS A 198 22.82 1.40 13.72
C LYS A 198 22.94 1.90 15.16
N LYS A 199 23.24 3.18 15.33
CA LYS A 199 23.52 3.77 16.65
C LYS A 199 22.27 4.22 17.39
N TYR A 200 21.30 4.79 16.68
CA TYR A 200 20.14 5.45 17.26
C TYR A 200 18.80 4.95 16.72
N GLY A 201 18.79 4.04 15.74
CA GLY A 201 17.57 3.51 15.14
C GLY A 201 16.88 4.48 14.18
N VAL A 202 17.58 5.51 13.70
CA VAL A 202 17.06 6.48 12.71
C VAL A 202 16.74 5.76 11.39
N HIS A 203 15.60 6.09 10.78
CA HIS A 203 15.25 5.56 9.47
C HIS A 203 16.22 6.06 8.39
N VAL A 204 16.85 5.13 7.68
CA VAL A 204 17.86 5.42 6.64
C VAL A 204 17.28 6.27 5.52
N CYS A 205 16.00 6.05 5.18
CA CYS A 205 15.27 6.86 4.19
C CYS A 205 14.57 8.09 4.80
N GLY A 206 14.69 8.37 6.10
CA GLY A 206 14.08 9.55 6.74
C GLY A 206 12.56 9.47 6.91
N GLU A 207 12.00 8.26 6.97
CA GLU A 207 10.54 8.01 7.02
C GLU A 207 9.83 8.60 8.24
N GLY A 208 10.53 8.77 9.36
CA GLY A 208 10.00 9.39 10.58
C GLY A 208 10.06 10.91 10.56
N GLY A 209 10.43 11.53 9.43
CA GLY A 209 10.69 12.97 9.32
C GLY A 209 12.07 13.36 9.85
N GLU A 210 12.99 12.40 10.02
CA GLU A 210 14.33 12.67 10.55
C GLU A 210 15.13 13.61 9.65
N TYR A 211 14.89 13.51 8.34
CA TYR A 211 15.37 14.46 7.35
C TYR A 211 14.42 14.51 6.16
N GLU A 212 14.43 15.62 5.43
CA GLU A 212 13.73 15.74 4.14
C GLU A 212 14.72 16.08 3.03
N THR A 213 14.31 15.83 1.79
CA THR A 213 15.17 16.03 0.62
C THR A 213 14.50 16.86 -0.44
N PHE A 214 15.31 17.45 -1.31
CA PHE A 214 14.86 18.06 -2.56
C PHE A 214 15.69 17.49 -3.72
N THR A 215 15.02 17.00 -4.76
CA THR A 215 15.67 16.39 -5.92
C THR A 215 16.00 17.46 -6.94
N LEU A 216 17.30 17.72 -7.13
CA LEU A 216 17.80 18.69 -8.10
C LEU A 216 17.85 18.12 -9.51
N ASP A 217 18.11 16.82 -9.62
CA ASP A 217 18.08 16.14 -10.89
C ASP A 217 17.74 14.64 -10.77
N CYS A 218 17.09 14.09 -11.79
CA CYS A 218 16.98 12.64 -11.99
C CYS A 218 16.78 12.33 -13.48
N PRO A 219 16.85 11.05 -13.91
CA PRO A 219 16.68 10.67 -15.32
C PRO A 219 15.36 11.14 -15.96
N LEU A 220 14.32 11.42 -15.17
CA LEU A 220 13.03 11.91 -15.67
C LEU A 220 13.04 13.39 -16.02
N PHE A 221 14.02 14.15 -15.53
CA PHE A 221 14.11 15.59 -15.75
C PHE A 221 14.76 15.86 -17.10
N LYS A 222 14.19 16.81 -17.86
CA LYS A 222 14.75 17.38 -19.10
C LYS A 222 15.73 18.51 -18.82
N LYS A 223 15.52 19.25 -17.74
CA LYS A 223 16.42 20.27 -17.21
C LYS A 223 16.76 19.96 -15.76
N LYS A 224 17.99 20.24 -15.33
CA LYS A 224 18.39 20.12 -13.92
C LYS A 224 18.12 21.42 -13.18
N ILE A 225 17.80 21.33 -11.90
CA ILE A 225 17.58 22.48 -11.01
C ILE A 225 18.91 22.81 -10.33
N ILE A 226 19.30 24.08 -10.39
CA ILE A 226 20.51 24.61 -9.74
C ILE A 226 20.09 25.51 -8.59
N VAL A 227 20.72 25.31 -7.44
CA VAL A 227 20.57 26.17 -6.27
C VAL A 227 21.63 27.26 -6.35
N ASP A 228 21.21 28.50 -6.60
CA ASP A 228 22.10 29.65 -6.66
C ASP A 228 22.39 30.21 -5.27
N SER A 229 21.35 30.28 -4.43
CA SER A 229 21.48 30.70 -3.05
C SER A 229 20.39 30.12 -2.15
N SER A 230 20.76 29.89 -0.89
CA SER A 230 19.88 29.37 0.15
C SER A 230 20.33 29.86 1.53
N GLU A 231 19.41 29.92 2.48
CA GLU A 231 19.70 30.19 3.89
C GLU A 231 19.27 29.02 4.79
N VAL A 232 19.97 28.83 5.91
CA VAL A 232 19.58 27.88 6.95
C VAL A 232 18.62 28.58 7.91
N VAL A 233 17.45 27.98 8.12
CA VAL A 233 16.45 28.45 9.07
C VAL A 233 16.34 27.45 10.22
N THR A 234 16.68 27.88 11.42
CA THR A 234 16.51 27.06 12.64
C THR A 234 15.08 27.19 13.16
N HIS A 235 14.35 26.09 13.13
CA HIS A 235 13.00 26.00 13.69
C HIS A 235 13.02 25.68 15.19
N SER A 236 13.87 24.75 15.60
CA SER A 236 14.11 24.40 17.01
C SER A 236 15.59 24.19 17.27
N ALA A 237 16.12 24.88 18.29
CA ALA A 237 17.52 24.78 18.70
C ALA A 237 17.73 23.74 19.82
N ASP A 238 16.96 22.65 19.82
CA ASP A 238 17.12 21.56 20.79
C ASP A 238 18.58 21.05 20.78
N ALA A 239 19.14 20.85 21.97
CA ALA A 239 20.54 20.52 22.14
C ALA A 239 20.92 19.11 21.62
N PHE A 240 19.92 18.25 21.41
CA PHE A 240 20.10 16.86 21.02
C PHE A 240 19.54 16.57 19.62
N ALA A 241 18.38 17.13 19.28
CA ALA A 241 17.72 16.96 17.99
C ALA A 241 17.29 18.32 17.42
N PRO A 242 18.24 19.15 16.95
CA PRO A 242 17.91 20.42 16.35
C PRO A 242 17.04 20.22 15.10
N VAL A 243 16.06 21.09 14.93
CA VAL A 243 15.21 21.14 13.74
C VAL A 243 15.60 22.36 12.94
N ALA A 244 16.14 22.12 11.74
CA ALA A 244 16.54 23.18 10.83
C ALA A 244 16.32 22.75 9.37
N TYR A 245 16.09 23.73 8.51
CA TYR A 245 15.87 23.49 7.09
C TYR A 245 16.52 24.54 6.20
N LEU A 246 16.74 24.17 4.94
CA LEU A 246 17.17 25.07 3.89
C LEU A 246 15.97 25.78 3.27
N ARG A 247 15.98 27.11 3.32
CA ARG A 247 15.12 27.95 2.51
C ARG A 247 15.89 28.37 1.26
N PHE A 248 15.41 27.95 0.11
CA PHE A 248 15.94 28.40 -1.18
C PHE A 248 15.56 29.86 -1.42
N LEU A 249 16.54 30.69 -1.77
CA LEU A 249 16.35 32.10 -2.09
C LEU A 249 16.31 32.33 -3.60
N GLU A 250 17.21 31.65 -4.33
CA GLU A 250 17.31 31.73 -5.78
C GLU A 250 17.67 30.37 -6.36
N LEU A 251 16.95 30.00 -7.42
CA LEU A 251 17.06 28.74 -8.15
C LEU A 251 16.86 29.02 -9.64
N HIS A 252 17.56 28.27 -10.50
CA HIS A 252 17.31 28.29 -11.94
C HIS A 252 17.36 26.90 -12.56
N LEU A 253 16.91 26.80 -13.81
CA LEU A 253 16.94 25.59 -14.60
C LEU A 253 18.05 25.66 -15.64
N GLU A 254 18.84 24.60 -15.73
CA GLU A 254 19.85 24.42 -16.79
C GLU A 254 19.47 23.23 -17.68
N ASP A 255 19.66 23.39 -18.99
CA ASP A 255 19.49 22.31 -19.94
C ASP A 255 20.49 21.18 -19.69
N LYS A 256 20.03 19.94 -19.86
CA LYS A 256 20.92 18.78 -19.80
C LYS A 256 21.67 18.62 -21.12
N HIS A 257 22.98 18.47 -21.03
CA HIS A 257 23.77 17.94 -22.14
C HIS A 257 23.53 16.42 -22.21
N LEU A 258 22.57 16.00 -23.05
CA LEU A 258 22.24 14.59 -23.28
C LEU A 258 23.50 13.79 -23.62
N THR A 259 23.92 12.92 -22.72
CA THR A 259 24.97 11.94 -22.98
C THR A 259 24.35 10.62 -23.45
N SER A 260 25.10 9.80 -24.20
CA SER A 260 24.59 8.55 -24.77
C SER A 260 24.09 7.53 -23.72
N SER A 261 24.54 7.64 -22.46
CA SER A 261 24.10 6.85 -21.32
C SER A 261 22.67 7.16 -20.87
N ASP A 262 22.18 8.39 -21.05
CA ASP A 262 20.85 8.81 -20.58
C ASP A 262 19.71 8.14 -21.36
N ARG A 263 19.98 7.70 -22.61
CA ARG A 263 19.01 6.98 -23.45
C ARG A 263 18.82 5.51 -23.06
N LEU A 264 19.79 4.92 -22.35
CA LEU A 264 19.75 3.50 -21.94
C LEU A 264 18.86 3.25 -20.73
N PHE A 265 18.69 4.24 -19.85
CA PHE A 265 17.85 4.14 -18.64
C PHE A 265 16.35 4.10 -18.92
N MET A 266 15.90 4.50 -20.13
CA MET A 266 14.51 4.32 -20.56
C MET A 266 14.17 2.86 -20.94
N GLY A 267 15.17 1.97 -21.02
CA GLY A 267 15.00 0.59 -21.43
C GLY A 267 15.18 -0.44 -20.31
N ASN A 268 16.14 -0.26 -19.41
CA ASN A 268 16.47 -1.26 -18.39
C ASN A 268 16.69 -0.58 -17.02
N CYS A 269 15.63 -0.51 -16.21
CA CYS A 269 15.82 -0.44 -14.76
C CYS A 269 16.24 -1.84 -14.30
N SER A 270 17.32 -1.94 -13.52
CA SER A 270 17.94 -3.21 -13.09
C SER A 270 17.12 -3.99 -12.04
N CYS A 271 15.80 -3.80 -12.02
CA CYS A 271 14.86 -4.59 -11.24
C CYS A 271 14.38 -5.83 -12.01
N GLU A 272 15.15 -6.34 -12.98
CA GLU A 272 15.14 -7.76 -13.28
C GLU A 272 15.64 -8.48 -12.04
N VAL A 273 14.69 -8.91 -11.20
CA VAL A 273 14.91 -10.01 -10.27
C VAL A 273 15.51 -11.11 -11.13
N ASN A 274 16.80 -11.35 -10.95
CA ASN A 274 17.52 -12.42 -11.61
C ASN A 274 17.01 -13.72 -10.97
N CYS A 275 15.82 -14.17 -11.38
CA CYS A 275 15.41 -15.55 -11.28
C CYS A 275 16.24 -16.32 -12.29
N ASN A 276 17.55 -16.43 -12.04
CA ASN A 276 18.37 -17.46 -12.65
C ASN A 276 17.76 -18.79 -12.21
N GLU A 277 17.10 -19.48 -13.12
CA GLU A 277 16.69 -20.88 -12.95
C GLU A 277 17.89 -21.84 -12.80
N ASP A 278 19.13 -21.34 -12.87
CA ASP A 278 20.33 -22.19 -13.02
C ASP A 278 21.16 -22.42 -11.73
N ASN A 279 20.59 -22.30 -10.53
CA ASN A 279 21.28 -22.69 -9.29
C ASN A 279 20.40 -23.44 -8.28
N ILE A 280 19.51 -24.30 -8.75
CA ILE A 280 19.09 -25.45 -7.94
C ILE A 280 20.16 -26.53 -8.14
N LEU A 281 21.04 -26.67 -7.15
CA LEU A 281 21.87 -27.86 -6.99
C LEU A 281 20.95 -29.08 -7.00
N ALA A 282 20.95 -29.80 -8.12
CA ALA A 282 20.32 -31.09 -8.27
C ALA A 282 20.96 -32.07 -7.27
N LEU A 283 20.35 -32.17 -6.09
CA LEU A 283 20.51 -33.34 -5.25
C LEU A 283 19.86 -34.48 -6.03
N LYS A 284 20.70 -35.37 -6.56
CA LYS A 284 20.27 -36.61 -7.20
C LYS A 284 19.36 -37.37 -6.23
N GLU A 285 18.09 -37.48 -6.59
CA GLU A 285 17.19 -38.45 -5.99
C GLU A 285 17.71 -39.85 -6.36
N GLU A 286 18.21 -40.58 -5.37
CA GLU A 286 18.39 -42.03 -5.49
C GLU A 286 16.99 -42.65 -5.57
N GLU A 287 16.74 -43.44 -6.62
CA GLU A 287 15.51 -44.21 -6.81
C GLU A 287 15.35 -45.22 -5.66
N ASP A 288 14.52 -44.88 -4.67
CA ASP A 288 14.04 -45.86 -3.69
C ASP A 288 12.75 -46.50 -4.21
N GLN A 289 12.88 -47.70 -4.76
CA GLN A 289 11.77 -48.53 -5.24
C GLN A 289 10.96 -49.05 -4.05
N ASN A 290 10.03 -48.24 -3.55
CA ASN A 290 8.94 -48.73 -2.71
C ASN A 290 7.61 -48.21 -3.26
N GLU A 291 6.92 -49.10 -4.00
CA GLU A 291 5.55 -48.90 -4.45
C GLU A 291 4.63 -48.64 -3.25
N THR A 292 4.29 -47.38 -3.02
CA THR A 292 3.15 -47.03 -2.17
C THR A 292 1.89 -47.10 -3.03
N PRO A 293 0.87 -47.88 -2.66
CA PRO A 293 -0.33 -47.99 -3.47
C PRO A 293 -1.04 -46.64 -3.53
N PRO A 294 -1.68 -46.30 -4.66
CA PRO A 294 -2.34 -45.01 -4.82
C PRO A 294 -3.41 -44.87 -3.74
N LEU A 295 -3.35 -43.77 -2.98
CA LEU A 295 -4.40 -43.36 -2.06
C LEU A 295 -5.68 -43.12 -2.86
N ILE A 296 -6.53 -44.13 -2.91
CA ILE A 296 -7.89 -44.03 -3.43
C ILE A 296 -8.66 -43.15 -2.45
N TRP A 297 -8.86 -41.89 -2.81
CA TRP A 297 -9.86 -41.03 -2.16
C TRP A 297 -11.23 -41.68 -2.37
N LYS A 298 -11.73 -42.36 -1.33
CA LYS A 298 -13.12 -42.82 -1.33
C LYS A 298 -14.01 -41.59 -1.36
N SER A 299 -14.65 -41.37 -2.51
CA SER A 299 -15.74 -40.42 -2.66
C SER A 299 -16.78 -40.71 -1.57
N LEU A 300 -16.93 -39.79 -0.62
CA LEU A 300 -18.05 -39.78 0.30
C LEU A 300 -19.28 -39.37 -0.52
N THR A 301 -20.10 -40.34 -0.90
CA THR A 301 -21.46 -40.07 -1.39
C THR A 301 -22.21 -39.22 -0.34
N PRO A 302 -22.80 -38.07 -0.71
CA PRO A 302 -23.58 -37.28 0.23
C PRO A 302 -24.91 -37.98 0.50
N LEU A 303 -25.17 -38.30 1.77
CA LEU A 303 -26.53 -38.49 2.24
C LEU A 303 -27.24 -37.13 2.19
N LEU A 304 -27.87 -36.85 1.05
CA LEU A 304 -28.87 -35.79 0.91
C LEU A 304 -30.10 -36.19 1.72
N GLN A 305 -30.12 -35.78 2.99
CA GLN A 305 -31.36 -35.62 3.75
C GLN A 305 -31.56 -34.13 4.04
N ASN A 306 -32.71 -33.66 3.58
CA ASN A 306 -33.27 -32.33 3.76
C ASN A 306 -32.91 -31.68 5.12
N SER A 307 -32.51 -30.40 5.06
CA SER A 307 -32.17 -29.51 6.17
C SER A 307 -30.80 -29.72 6.86
N GLN A 308 -29.69 -29.59 6.12
CA GLN A 308 -28.40 -29.42 6.78
C GLN A 308 -28.31 -28.02 7.42
N LYS A 309 -28.60 -27.97 8.73
CA LYS A 309 -28.17 -26.87 9.61
C LYS A 309 -26.67 -26.69 9.44
N SER A 310 -26.21 -25.43 9.33
CA SER A 310 -24.80 -25.06 9.42
C SER A 310 -24.13 -25.84 10.56
N MET A 311 -23.08 -26.60 10.26
CA MET A 311 -22.38 -27.40 11.26
C MET A 311 -21.27 -26.55 11.87
N SER A 312 -21.31 -26.36 13.19
CA SER A 312 -20.20 -25.72 13.90
C SER A 312 -19.32 -26.77 14.55
N SER A 313 -18.01 -26.60 14.47
CA SER A 313 -17.07 -27.40 15.25
C SER A 313 -17.24 -27.14 16.76
N GLY A 314 -16.60 -27.97 17.59
CA GLY A 314 -16.32 -27.59 18.98
C GLY A 314 -15.52 -26.30 19.05
N LYS A 315 -15.64 -25.57 20.16
CA LYS A 315 -14.81 -24.39 20.46
C LYS A 315 -13.50 -24.86 21.10
N SER A 316 -12.37 -24.39 20.58
CA SER A 316 -11.06 -24.71 21.15
C SER A 316 -10.89 -24.02 22.52
N PRO A 317 -9.97 -24.50 23.39
CA PRO A 317 -9.64 -23.82 24.64
C PRO A 317 -9.15 -22.38 24.43
N SER A 318 -8.53 -22.11 23.28
CA SER A 318 -8.05 -20.78 22.88
C SER A 318 -9.13 -19.88 22.29
N GLY A 319 -10.37 -20.37 22.13
CA GLY A 319 -11.53 -19.58 21.72
C GLY A 319 -11.88 -19.66 20.23
N TYR A 320 -11.26 -20.55 19.46
CA TYR A 320 -11.49 -20.69 18.02
C TYR A 320 -12.60 -21.68 17.72
N GLN A 321 -13.43 -21.40 16.72
CA GLN A 321 -14.49 -22.30 16.29
C GLN A 321 -14.72 -22.17 14.78
N TRP A 322 -14.98 -23.28 14.10
CA TRP A 322 -15.39 -23.29 12.70
C TRP A 322 -16.90 -23.29 12.57
N ILE A 323 -17.41 -22.54 11.59
CA ILE A 323 -18.78 -22.59 11.10
C ILE A 323 -18.68 -23.00 9.64
N ASN A 324 -19.17 -24.21 9.35
CA ASN A 324 -19.02 -24.82 8.04
C ASN A 324 -20.36 -24.99 7.33
N GLY A 325 -20.28 -25.04 6.00
CA GLY A 325 -21.37 -25.49 5.14
C GLY A 325 -22.48 -24.46 4.97
N ILE A 326 -22.15 -23.18 4.87
CA ILE A 326 -23.12 -22.19 4.38
C ILE A 326 -23.10 -22.24 2.87
N ILE A 327 -24.16 -22.82 2.30
CA ILE A 327 -24.25 -23.17 0.89
C ILE A 327 -25.17 -22.17 0.17
N ALA A 328 -24.73 -21.73 -1.01
CA ALA A 328 -25.58 -21.07 -1.98
C ALA A 328 -26.02 -22.08 -3.03
N ALA A 329 -27.32 -22.38 -3.06
CA ALA A 329 -27.88 -23.36 -3.99
C ALA A 329 -28.59 -22.70 -5.18
N PHE A 330 -28.67 -23.44 -6.28
CA PHE A 330 -29.31 -23.04 -7.52
C PHE A 330 -30.84 -23.04 -7.36
N PHE A 331 -31.49 -21.91 -7.67
CA PHE A 331 -32.96 -21.80 -7.63
C PHE A 331 -33.61 -21.60 -9.02
N SER A 332 -32.89 -21.15 -10.06
CA SER A 332 -33.39 -21.07 -11.47
C SER A 332 -32.30 -20.71 -12.50
N PHE A 333 -32.55 -20.96 -13.80
CA PHE A 333 -31.63 -20.69 -14.94
C PHE A 333 -31.63 -19.22 -15.44
N SER A 334 -31.28 -18.26 -14.59
CA SER A 334 -31.01 -16.87 -15.01
C SER A 334 -29.72 -16.34 -14.38
N GLU A 335 -29.03 -15.38 -15.01
CA GLU A 335 -27.82 -14.74 -14.42
C GLU A 335 -28.12 -14.05 -13.08
N GLU A 336 -29.36 -13.57 -12.88
CA GLU A 336 -29.82 -13.00 -11.60
C GLU A 336 -29.84 -14.04 -10.46
N SER A 337 -29.87 -15.34 -10.78
CA SER A 337 -29.90 -16.41 -9.78
C SER A 337 -28.68 -16.41 -8.87
N VAL A 338 -27.48 -16.10 -9.40
CA VAL A 338 -26.24 -16.08 -8.61
C VAL A 338 -26.24 -14.93 -7.62
N ILE A 339 -26.71 -13.75 -8.04
CA ILE A 339 -26.79 -12.55 -7.17
C ILE A 339 -27.75 -12.80 -6.01
N ILE A 340 -28.93 -13.37 -6.31
CA ILE A 340 -29.95 -13.69 -5.30
C ILE A 340 -29.43 -14.77 -4.35
N ALA A 341 -28.86 -15.86 -4.88
CA ALA A 341 -28.29 -16.93 -4.08
C ALA A 341 -27.16 -16.42 -3.18
N ALA A 342 -26.32 -15.50 -3.69
CA ALA A 342 -25.27 -14.88 -2.91
C ALA A 342 -25.83 -14.07 -1.74
N ALA A 343 -26.80 -13.19 -2.00
CA ALA A 343 -27.46 -12.40 -0.96
C ALA A 343 -28.10 -13.30 0.12
N GLN A 344 -28.74 -14.39 -0.28
CA GLN A 344 -29.34 -15.37 0.65
C GLN A 344 -28.29 -16.09 1.50
N ALA A 345 -27.19 -16.57 0.89
CA ALA A 345 -26.13 -17.27 1.60
C ALA A 345 -25.46 -16.38 2.66
N PHE A 346 -25.14 -15.13 2.32
CA PHE A 346 -24.59 -14.18 3.30
C PHE A 346 -25.60 -13.77 4.37
N SER A 347 -26.89 -13.68 4.04
CA SER A 347 -27.95 -13.48 5.05
C SER A 347 -28.03 -14.67 6.02
N SER A 348 -27.89 -15.90 5.50
CA SER A 348 -27.80 -17.12 6.30
C SER A 348 -26.57 -17.12 7.20
N LEU A 349 -25.40 -16.70 6.69
CA LEU A 349 -24.20 -16.51 7.51
C LEU A 349 -24.45 -15.55 8.67
N GLN A 350 -25.04 -14.38 8.40
CA GLN A 350 -25.36 -13.40 9.42
C GLN A 350 -26.32 -13.96 10.48
N ALA A 351 -27.36 -14.68 10.06
CA ALA A 351 -28.31 -15.32 10.96
C ALA A 351 -27.63 -16.38 11.85
N THR A 352 -26.76 -17.22 11.27
CA THR A 352 -25.99 -18.24 12.00
C THR A 352 -25.07 -17.62 13.04
N ILE A 353 -24.35 -16.56 12.68
CA ILE A 353 -23.45 -15.82 13.59
C ILE A 353 -24.25 -15.20 14.74
N LYS A 354 -25.36 -14.52 14.44
CA LYS A 354 -26.26 -13.92 15.46
C LYS A 354 -26.87 -14.98 16.38
N SER A 355 -27.25 -16.14 15.86
CA SER A 355 -27.80 -17.24 16.67
C SER A 355 -26.82 -17.75 17.72
N LYS A 356 -25.52 -17.59 17.48
CA LYS A 356 -24.43 -17.93 18.39
C LYS A 356 -24.02 -16.78 19.31
N ARG A 357 -24.74 -15.65 19.29
CA ARG A 357 -24.43 -14.41 20.04
C ARG A 357 -23.04 -13.84 19.67
N LEU A 358 -22.67 -13.98 18.41
CA LEU A 358 -21.44 -13.45 17.83
C LEU A 358 -21.76 -12.30 16.88
N GLU A 359 -20.75 -11.51 16.56
CA GLU A 359 -20.81 -10.46 15.56
C GLU A 359 -19.92 -10.79 14.35
N LEU A 360 -20.16 -10.16 13.21
CA LEU A 360 -19.35 -10.39 12.00
C LEU A 360 -17.86 -10.06 12.21
N LYS A 361 -17.53 -9.16 13.15
CA LYS A 361 -16.15 -8.80 13.52
C LYS A 361 -15.38 -9.96 14.17
N ASP A 362 -16.08 -10.97 14.65
CA ASP A 362 -15.51 -12.15 15.31
C ASP A 362 -15.09 -13.22 14.29
N ILE A 363 -15.53 -13.11 13.03
CA ILE A 363 -15.01 -13.90 11.91
C ILE A 363 -13.60 -13.38 11.60
N ILE A 364 -12.63 -14.29 11.59
CA ILE A 364 -11.21 -13.98 11.35
C ILE A 364 -10.71 -14.53 10.02
N LEU A 365 -11.29 -15.61 9.51
CA LEU A 365 -10.98 -16.22 8.21
C LEU A 365 -12.26 -16.69 7.54
N VAL A 366 -12.36 -16.48 6.23
CA VAL A 366 -13.41 -17.01 5.37
C VAL A 366 -12.79 -17.85 4.28
N HIS A 367 -13.24 -19.09 4.15
CA HIS A 367 -12.99 -19.88 2.95
C HIS A 367 -14.20 -19.78 2.03
N LEU A 368 -13.98 -19.30 0.81
CA LEU A 368 -15.00 -19.14 -0.22
C LEU A 368 -14.69 -20.08 -1.39
N TYR A 369 -15.42 -21.18 -1.45
CA TYR A 369 -15.27 -22.18 -2.50
C TYR A 369 -16.28 -21.89 -3.60
N LEU A 370 -15.80 -21.59 -4.80
CA LEU A 370 -16.64 -21.28 -5.96
C LEU A 370 -16.73 -22.48 -6.89
N LYS A 371 -17.90 -22.73 -7.48
CA LYS A 371 -18.01 -23.71 -8.57
C LYS A 371 -17.42 -23.18 -9.88
N ASN A 372 -17.53 -21.88 -10.11
CA ASN A 372 -16.96 -21.22 -11.28
C ASN A 372 -16.46 -19.80 -10.93
N MET A 373 -15.24 -19.48 -11.32
CA MET A 373 -14.60 -18.19 -11.07
C MET A 373 -15.26 -17.05 -11.86
N LYS A 374 -16.02 -17.34 -12.92
CA LYS A 374 -16.83 -16.34 -13.64
C LYS A 374 -17.86 -15.65 -12.74
N ASP A 375 -18.36 -16.36 -11.72
CA ASP A 375 -19.36 -15.85 -10.78
C ASP A 375 -18.75 -14.99 -9.66
N PHE A 376 -17.41 -14.91 -9.60
CA PHE A 376 -16.67 -14.23 -8.53
C PHE A 376 -17.14 -12.79 -8.32
N SER A 377 -17.30 -11.99 -9.39
CA SER A 377 -17.69 -10.58 -9.28
C SER A 377 -19.04 -10.40 -8.57
N SER A 378 -20.02 -11.22 -8.94
CA SER A 378 -21.38 -11.21 -8.37
C SER A 378 -21.37 -11.61 -6.90
N ILE A 379 -20.63 -12.66 -6.55
CA ILE A 379 -20.53 -13.16 -5.17
C ILE A 379 -19.73 -12.20 -4.29
N ASN A 380 -18.64 -11.64 -4.82
CA ASN A 380 -17.80 -10.67 -4.14
C ASN A 380 -18.61 -9.41 -3.79
N SER A 381 -19.52 -8.97 -4.64
CA SER A 381 -20.42 -7.84 -4.36
C SER A 381 -21.27 -8.05 -3.10
N ALA A 382 -21.79 -9.26 -2.89
CA ALA A 382 -22.53 -9.62 -1.67
C ALA A 382 -21.62 -9.73 -0.44
N TYR A 383 -20.38 -10.23 -0.64
CA TYR A 383 -19.36 -10.28 0.40
C TYR A 383 -19.00 -8.87 0.91
N VAL A 384 -18.72 -7.92 0.01
CA VAL A 384 -18.39 -6.51 0.35
C VAL A 384 -19.50 -5.87 1.18
N THR A 385 -20.75 -6.15 0.80
CA THR A 385 -21.94 -5.59 1.47
C THR A 385 -22.06 -6.13 2.90
N THR A 386 -21.63 -7.37 3.12
CA THR A 386 -21.69 -8.05 4.43
C THR A 386 -20.55 -7.60 5.34
N PHE A 387 -19.31 -7.58 4.84
CA PHE A 387 -18.11 -7.22 5.61
C PHE A 387 -17.70 -5.78 5.30
N LYS A 388 -18.31 -4.80 5.97
CA LYS A 388 -18.05 -3.37 5.70
C LYS A 388 -16.86 -2.77 6.45
N HIS A 389 -16.69 -3.15 7.72
CA HIS A 389 -15.80 -2.45 8.66
C HIS A 389 -14.66 -3.33 9.21
N CYS A 390 -14.77 -4.65 9.08
CA CYS A 390 -13.75 -5.59 9.54
C CYS A 390 -13.71 -6.75 8.56
N LEU A 391 -12.69 -6.74 7.71
CA LEU A 391 -12.53 -7.69 6.64
C LEU A 391 -11.76 -8.90 7.16
N PRO A 392 -12.36 -10.10 7.24
CA PRO A 392 -11.61 -11.30 7.59
C PRO A 392 -10.60 -11.63 6.50
N ALA A 393 -9.58 -12.40 6.87
CA ALA A 393 -8.72 -13.00 5.87
C ALA A 393 -9.60 -13.88 4.96
N ARG A 394 -9.30 -13.96 3.66
CA ARG A 394 -10.12 -14.75 2.73
C ARG A 394 -9.25 -15.66 1.89
N VAL A 395 -9.58 -16.94 1.92
CA VAL A 395 -9.12 -17.91 0.92
C VAL A 395 -10.26 -18.12 -0.06
N CYS A 396 -10.05 -17.87 -1.34
CA CYS A 396 -11.05 -18.10 -2.37
C CYS A 396 -10.48 -18.99 -3.46
N VAL A 397 -11.19 -20.07 -3.79
CA VAL A 397 -10.70 -21.13 -4.67
C VAL A 397 -11.84 -21.64 -5.54
N GLU A 398 -11.59 -21.84 -6.84
CA GLU A 398 -12.49 -22.63 -7.70
C GLU A 398 -12.31 -24.13 -7.42
N THR A 399 -13.41 -24.84 -7.17
CA THR A 399 -13.37 -26.28 -6.87
C THR A 399 -14.63 -26.99 -7.35
N MET A 400 -14.56 -28.32 -7.41
CA MET A 400 -15.68 -29.18 -7.76
C MET A 400 -16.70 -29.20 -6.61
N LEU A 401 -17.85 -28.57 -6.84
CA LEU A 401 -18.98 -28.56 -5.92
C LEU A 401 -20.17 -29.38 -6.49
N PRO A 402 -21.09 -29.88 -5.65
CA PRO A 402 -22.28 -30.59 -6.11
C PRO A 402 -23.07 -29.80 -7.17
N GLU A 403 -23.83 -30.48 -8.02
CA GLU A 403 -24.49 -29.83 -9.17
C GLU A 403 -25.38 -28.65 -8.77
N GLU A 404 -26.09 -28.79 -7.66
CA GLU A 404 -27.04 -27.79 -7.15
C GLU A 404 -26.37 -26.64 -6.37
N VAL A 405 -25.06 -26.70 -6.13
CA VAL A 405 -24.33 -25.73 -5.31
C VAL A 405 -23.52 -24.79 -6.19
N LEU A 406 -23.76 -23.49 -6.05
CA LEU A 406 -23.02 -22.43 -6.75
C LEU A 406 -21.71 -22.12 -6.03
N PHE A 407 -21.77 -21.99 -4.70
CA PHE A 407 -20.60 -21.77 -3.87
C PHE A 407 -20.88 -22.18 -2.41
N SER A 408 -19.81 -22.37 -1.65
CA SER A 408 -19.88 -22.66 -0.20
C SER A 408 -18.98 -21.72 0.59
N ILE A 409 -19.41 -21.39 1.80
CA ILE A 409 -18.68 -20.58 2.77
C ILE A 409 -18.41 -21.40 4.02
N ASP A 410 -17.14 -21.44 4.42
CA ASP A 410 -16.72 -21.81 5.76
C ASP A 410 -16.06 -20.61 6.44
N CYS A 411 -16.24 -20.47 7.74
CA CYS A 411 -15.71 -19.36 8.52
C CYS A 411 -15.04 -19.84 9.79
N LEU A 412 -13.85 -19.32 10.07
CA LEU A 412 -13.22 -19.41 11.38
C LEU A 412 -13.59 -18.17 12.18
N ILE A 413 -14.08 -18.40 13.39
CA ILE A 413 -14.37 -17.35 14.37
C ILE A 413 -13.40 -17.48 15.55
N HIS A 414 -13.06 -16.35 16.17
CA HIS A 414 -12.34 -16.32 17.43
C HIS A 414 -13.07 -15.43 18.44
N GLN A 415 -13.34 -16.02 19.61
CA GLN A 415 -13.94 -15.34 20.75
C GLN A 415 -13.26 -15.85 22.01
N SER A 416 -12.45 -15.02 22.66
CA SER A 416 -11.83 -15.33 23.94
C SER A 416 -12.84 -15.19 25.08
N ASP A 417 -13.12 -16.27 25.79
CA ASP A 417 -13.93 -16.24 27.03
C ASP A 417 -13.12 -15.77 28.26
N ILE A 418 -11.82 -15.56 28.09
CA ILE A 418 -10.93 -15.06 29.13
C ILE A 418 -11.11 -13.54 29.19
N LYS A 419 -11.82 -13.07 30.22
CA LYS A 419 -11.68 -11.69 30.69
C LYS A 419 -10.28 -11.55 31.26
N ILE A 420 -9.34 -11.08 30.44
CA ILE A 420 -8.06 -10.59 30.96
C ILE A 420 -8.39 -9.24 31.60
N ASP A 421 -8.15 -9.15 32.91
CA ASP A 421 -8.42 -7.99 33.75
C ASP A 421 -7.37 -6.87 33.59
N ASP A 422 -6.62 -6.89 32.49
CA ASP A 422 -5.72 -5.81 32.10
C ASP A 422 -6.34 -5.13 30.88
N GLY A 423 -6.59 -3.82 30.98
CA GLY A 423 -7.19 -2.95 29.96
C GLY A 423 -6.42 -2.81 28.64
N LEU A 424 -5.60 -3.80 28.28
CA LEU A 424 -4.95 -3.94 26.99
C LEU A 424 -5.88 -4.73 26.06
N PHE A 425 -6.89 -4.05 25.51
CA PHE A 425 -7.48 -4.47 24.25
C PHE A 425 -6.33 -4.60 23.24
N HIS A 426 -5.97 -5.82 22.82
CA HIS A 426 -5.10 -5.97 21.66
C HIS A 426 -5.91 -5.58 20.42
N PRO A 427 -5.62 -4.44 19.77
CA PRO A 427 -6.31 -4.10 18.54
C PRO A 427 -6.01 -5.19 17.51
N LYS A 428 -7.06 -5.71 16.87
CA LYS A 428 -6.95 -6.66 15.77
C LYS A 428 -6.09 -6.04 14.67
N GLU A 429 -4.96 -6.67 14.32
CA GLU A 429 -4.09 -6.16 13.25
C GLU A 429 -4.47 -6.82 11.93
N ILE A 430 -4.77 -5.98 10.94
CA ILE A 430 -5.31 -6.39 9.66
C ILE A 430 -4.44 -5.75 8.59
N LEU A 431 -3.90 -6.56 7.68
CA LEU A 431 -3.20 -6.08 6.49
C LEU A 431 -4.17 -6.13 5.31
N HIS A 432 -4.46 -4.96 4.73
CA HIS A 432 -5.21 -4.82 3.49
C HIS A 432 -4.41 -3.94 2.55
N VAL A 433 -3.88 -4.51 1.48
CA VAL A 433 -3.03 -3.81 0.50
C VAL A 433 -3.89 -3.60 -0.74
N GLN A 434 -4.14 -2.37 -1.18
CA GLN A 434 -4.90 -2.10 -2.42
C GLN A 434 -4.02 -1.51 -3.53
N ASN A 435 -2.84 -1.00 -3.17
CA ASN A 435 -1.85 -0.50 -4.10
C ASN A 435 -1.10 -1.61 -4.85
N ILE A 436 -0.56 -1.24 -6.02
CA ILE A 436 0.48 -2.03 -6.67
C ILE A 436 1.81 -1.62 -6.01
N SER A 437 2.54 -2.61 -5.52
CA SER A 437 3.84 -2.44 -4.85
C SER A 437 4.81 -3.57 -5.20
N HIS A 438 6.09 -3.41 -4.90
CA HIS A 438 7.07 -4.52 -4.99
C HIS A 438 7.06 -5.44 -3.76
N TRP A 439 6.41 -5.03 -2.66
CA TRP A 439 6.41 -5.80 -1.43
C TRP A 439 5.32 -6.87 -1.40
N ALA A 440 4.07 -6.48 -1.70
CA ALA A 440 2.93 -7.40 -1.68
C ALA A 440 1.99 -7.16 -2.87
N PRO A 441 1.36 -8.24 -3.39
CA PRO A 441 0.33 -8.11 -4.39
C PRO A 441 -0.90 -7.39 -3.83
N ALA A 442 -1.57 -6.61 -4.67
CA ALA A 442 -2.83 -5.96 -4.32
C ALA A 442 -3.92 -7.00 -4.00
N SER A 443 -4.73 -6.73 -2.97
CA SER A 443 -5.87 -7.55 -2.59
C SER A 443 -6.93 -7.49 -3.69
N ILE A 444 -7.33 -8.65 -4.22
CA ILE A 444 -8.35 -8.75 -5.28
C ILE A 444 -9.76 -8.67 -4.65
N GLY A 445 -10.11 -7.50 -4.13
CA GLY A 445 -11.36 -7.24 -3.42
C GLY A 445 -11.17 -6.79 -1.97
N PRO A 446 -12.27 -6.60 -1.23
CA PRO A 446 -12.22 -6.11 0.13
C PRO A 446 -12.12 -7.29 1.08
N TYR A 447 -10.95 -7.91 1.16
CA TYR A 447 -10.62 -8.88 2.20
C TYR A 447 -9.20 -8.60 2.69
N SER A 448 -8.87 -9.00 3.92
CA SER A 448 -7.50 -8.83 4.38
C SER A 448 -6.57 -9.89 3.83
N LEU A 449 -5.38 -9.47 3.40
CA LEU A 449 -4.30 -10.38 3.01
C LEU A 449 -3.72 -11.11 4.21
N SER A 450 -3.67 -10.44 5.36
CA SER A 450 -3.34 -11.09 6.61
C SER A 450 -4.12 -10.54 7.79
N ARG A 451 -4.33 -11.40 8.79
CA ARG A 451 -4.90 -11.03 10.07
C ARG A 451 -4.11 -11.66 11.20
N LEU A 452 -3.61 -10.83 12.11
CA LEU A 452 -2.95 -11.28 13.32
C LEU A 452 -3.95 -11.33 14.47
N GLU A 453 -4.12 -12.52 15.04
CA GLU A 453 -4.95 -12.73 16.22
C GLU A 453 -4.12 -13.49 17.28
N LYS A 454 -3.71 -12.77 18.33
CA LYS A 454 -2.75 -13.24 19.35
C LYS A 454 -1.42 -13.71 18.74
N SER A 455 -1.27 -15.01 18.52
CA SER A 455 -0.06 -15.70 18.03
C SER A 455 -0.28 -16.44 16.70
N CYS A 456 -1.43 -16.24 16.06
CA CYS A 456 -1.76 -16.84 14.78
C CYS A 456 -1.86 -15.75 13.71
N THR A 457 -1.05 -15.89 12.65
CA THR A 457 -1.16 -15.10 11.43
C THR A 457 -1.97 -15.89 10.41
N LEU A 458 -3.14 -15.39 10.06
CA LEU A 458 -3.97 -15.95 9.01
C LEU A 458 -3.68 -15.21 7.71
N LEU A 459 -3.44 -15.94 6.63
CA LEU A 459 -3.17 -15.38 5.30
C LEU A 459 -4.36 -15.64 4.37
N GLY A 460 -4.76 -14.62 3.61
CA GLY A 460 -5.76 -14.71 2.56
C GLY A 460 -5.11 -14.84 1.18
N THR A 461 -5.65 -15.71 0.35
CA THR A 461 -5.20 -15.93 -1.03
C THR A 461 -6.40 -16.13 -1.97
N LEU A 462 -6.20 -15.83 -3.25
CA LEU A 462 -7.12 -16.20 -4.34
C LEU A 462 -6.35 -17.18 -5.24
N HIS A 463 -6.90 -18.37 -5.45
CA HIS A 463 -6.31 -19.41 -6.30
C HIS A 463 -7.23 -19.78 -7.46
#